data_AF-A0A813T375-F1
#
_entry.id   AF-A0A813T375-F1
#
_cell.length_a   1.000
_cell.length_b   1.000
_cell.length_c   1.000
_cell.angle_alpha   90.00
_cell.angle_beta   90.00
_cell.angle_gamma   90.00
#
_symmetry.space_group_name_H-M   'P 1'
#
loop_
_entity.id
_entity.type
_entity.pdbx_description
1 polymer ?
#
loop_
_entity_poly.entity_id
_entity_poly.type
_entity_poly.pdbx_seq_one_letter_code
_entity_poly.pdbx_strand_id
1 'polypeptide(L)'
;MLIWFNYHLHIFLIYISIRISSEDISSGWQSFIHFSSSGFEFSPIDMEALFLQRTTADSLEICSQMCHTTVLCRTFDFDIVSRRCRIFQGDLDTTGSIISSSLSQSVVGSIELDSTQFDSFGKSCLFCQGSRYLKCINSTCQCQSNTYFDGSICRSQKLLGSQCINETDCRTDLNYTCLPRLQCGPLSLQNGSTVAGYGNGTAGSDNNALNKPWGLAMGIDNSLYVCEYGNSRVMRFHEGSTLGIRVAGSASAGTGSNQLYEPSVLYVDASSNIYVADDINYRVMFWANGSLSGTKVVGTGSYGSSLNAVADVFGITVDSHGNIYVADTMNHRVTKWIPGATVGIIVAGQNGISGSQSNQLSYPGGLFLDEIHSYLYIADAGNNRIQRITLGGSTNATTVAGGNGQGSSNMQLNNPRSVYVSKTTGAIYIADEGNYRVTKWAVGATKGVTVVGVDGQAGSSPMLFGDPTYVILNLNETLLYVSDYVNHRVQSFKLI
;
A
#
# COMPACT_ATOMS: atom_id res chain seq x y z
N MET A 1 -63.68 68.96 -9.93
CA MET A 1 -64.44 68.56 -11.13
C MET A 1 -64.56 67.03 -11.07
N LEU A 2 -65.78 66.51 -11.25
CA LEU A 2 -66.20 65.10 -11.11
C LEU A 2 -65.24 64.10 -11.81
N ILE A 3 -65.11 62.83 -11.38
CA ILE A 3 -66.02 61.72 -11.71
C ILE A 3 -65.73 60.49 -10.81
N TRP A 4 -66.81 59.78 -10.44
CA TRP A 4 -66.88 58.44 -9.82
C TRP A 4 -66.68 57.29 -10.84
N PHE A 5 -66.05 56.16 -10.45
CA PHE A 5 -66.73 54.85 -10.24
C PHE A 5 -65.78 53.65 -9.96
N ASN A 6 -66.16 52.88 -8.93
CA ASN A 6 -66.15 51.41 -8.71
C ASN A 6 -64.88 50.53 -8.59
N TYR A 7 -64.77 49.95 -7.38
CA TYR A 7 -64.40 48.59 -6.94
C TYR A 7 -63.35 47.77 -7.71
N HIS A 8 -62.24 47.43 -7.04
CA HIS A 8 -62.12 46.11 -6.39
C HIS A 8 -61.01 46.10 -5.33
N LEU A 9 -61.34 45.44 -4.23
CA LEU A 9 -60.57 45.19 -3.01
C LEU A 9 -59.32 44.34 -3.32
N HIS A 10 -58.13 44.74 -2.86
CA HIS A 10 -57.11 43.81 -2.35
C HIS A 10 -56.12 44.54 -1.42
N ILE A 11 -55.85 43.91 -0.30
CA ILE A 11 -55.16 44.40 0.89
C ILE A 11 -53.63 44.25 0.75
N PHE A 12 -52.96 45.39 0.93
CA PHE A 12 -51.66 45.68 1.59
C PHE A 12 -50.37 44.93 1.23
N LEU A 13 -49.28 45.70 1.08
CA LEU A 13 -48.10 45.66 1.96
C LEU A 13 -47.16 46.87 1.69
N ILE A 14 -46.73 47.53 2.76
CA ILE A 14 -45.83 48.70 2.77
C ILE A 14 -44.37 48.22 2.86
N TYR A 15 -43.52 48.72 1.96
CA TYR A 15 -42.06 48.52 1.97
C TYR A 15 -41.38 49.57 2.87
N ILE A 16 -40.49 49.13 3.77
CA ILE A 16 -39.49 49.99 4.43
C ILE A 16 -38.12 49.60 3.87
N SER A 17 -37.44 50.57 3.27
CA SER A 17 -36.06 50.47 2.76
C SER A 17 -35.07 50.97 3.79
N ILE A 18 -34.00 50.22 4.05
CA ILE A 18 -32.79 50.71 4.71
C ILE A 18 -31.62 50.52 3.74
N ARG A 19 -30.92 51.61 3.41
CA ARG A 19 -29.67 51.63 2.63
C ARG A 19 -28.48 51.52 3.59
N ILE A 20 -27.54 50.62 3.31
CA ILE A 20 -26.14 50.72 3.78
C ILE A 20 -25.23 50.66 2.55
N SER A 21 -24.21 51.52 2.58
CA SER A 21 -23.29 51.90 1.50
C SER A 21 -22.25 50.85 1.15
N SER A 22 -21.93 50.81 -0.14
CA SER A 22 -20.96 50.00 -0.87
C SER A 22 -19.51 50.40 -0.63
N GLU A 23 -18.63 49.44 -0.34
CA GLU A 23 -17.29 49.35 -0.93
C GLU A 23 -16.97 47.86 -1.20
N ASP A 24 -16.46 47.59 -2.40
CA ASP A 24 -16.01 46.32 -2.99
C ASP A 24 -17.05 45.24 -3.36
N ILE A 25 -17.69 45.44 -4.53
CA ILE A 25 -18.24 44.37 -5.36
C ILE A 25 -17.39 44.25 -6.63
N SER A 26 -16.72 43.11 -6.82
CA SER A 26 -16.32 42.63 -8.14
C SER A 26 -16.96 41.27 -8.42
N SER A 27 -18.02 41.33 -9.23
CA SER A 27 -18.55 40.32 -10.17
C SER A 27 -18.45 38.83 -9.80
N GLY A 28 -19.60 38.26 -9.44
CA GLY A 28 -19.89 36.84 -9.57
C GLY A 28 -20.92 36.38 -8.55
N TRP A 29 -22.10 35.98 -9.04
CA TRP A 29 -23.13 35.18 -8.36
C TRP A 29 -24.21 35.94 -7.56
N GLN A 30 -25.41 35.94 -8.15
CA GLN A 30 -26.66 36.43 -7.57
C GLN A 30 -27.42 35.26 -6.94
N SER A 31 -27.88 35.42 -5.70
CA SER A 31 -28.99 34.64 -5.15
C SER A 31 -29.99 35.59 -4.50
N PHE A 32 -31.25 35.55 -4.94
CA PHE A 32 -32.35 36.27 -4.29
C PHE A 32 -32.80 35.51 -3.03
N ILE A 33 -33.04 36.23 -1.94
CA ILE A 33 -33.67 35.69 -0.73
C ILE A 33 -35.16 36.09 -0.76
N HIS A 34 -36.07 35.11 -0.78
CA HIS A 34 -37.48 35.33 -0.54
C HIS A 34 -37.76 35.15 0.97
N PHE A 35 -38.28 36.17 1.63
CA PHE A 35 -38.68 36.07 3.04
C PHE A 35 -40.16 35.70 3.13
N SER A 36 -40.48 34.56 3.76
CA SER A 36 -41.83 34.23 4.21
C SER A 36 -41.81 33.79 5.68
N SER A 37 -42.92 34.03 6.39
CA SER A 37 -43.06 33.80 7.83
C SER A 37 -43.21 32.33 8.24
N SER A 38 -42.93 31.37 7.36
CA SER A 38 -43.13 29.93 7.64
C SER A 38 -41.97 29.01 7.27
N GLY A 39 -40.75 29.53 7.09
CA GLY A 39 -39.54 28.71 6.96
C GLY A 39 -38.79 28.90 5.63
N PHE A 40 -37.50 28.55 5.67
CA PHE A 40 -36.55 28.71 4.58
C PHE A 40 -36.76 27.65 3.49
N GLU A 41 -36.82 28.05 2.22
CA GLU A 41 -36.75 27.16 1.07
C GLU A 41 -35.48 27.51 0.27
N PHE A 42 -34.52 26.58 0.22
CA PHE A 42 -33.31 26.71 -0.61
C PHE A 42 -33.44 25.79 -1.82
N SER A 43 -33.27 26.35 -3.02
CA SER A 43 -33.03 25.61 -4.26
C SER A 43 -31.60 25.89 -4.69
N PRO A 44 -30.67 24.91 -4.66
CA PRO A 44 -29.31 25.14 -5.10
C PRO A 44 -29.15 24.77 -6.58
N ILE A 45 -28.77 25.75 -7.39
CA ILE A 45 -27.98 25.54 -8.60
C ILE A 45 -26.59 26.10 -8.29
N ASP A 46 -25.61 25.21 -8.39
CA ASP A 46 -24.16 25.43 -8.33
C ASP A 46 -23.51 25.81 -6.99
N MET A 47 -22.50 25.00 -6.66
CA MET A 47 -21.58 25.11 -5.53
C MET A 47 -20.54 26.21 -5.79
N GLU A 48 -20.36 27.15 -4.85
CA GLU A 48 -19.05 27.73 -4.53
C GLU A 48 -19.09 28.41 -3.14
N ALA A 49 -17.95 28.39 -2.45
CA ALA A 49 -17.81 28.62 -1.02
C ALA A 49 -18.15 30.06 -0.56
N LEU A 50 -18.93 30.19 0.52
CA LEU A 50 -19.15 31.44 1.24
C LEU A 50 -18.11 31.64 2.34
N PHE A 51 -17.29 32.69 2.24
CA PHE A 51 -16.47 33.20 3.35
C PHE A 51 -17.27 34.24 4.15
N LEU A 52 -17.46 34.02 5.44
CA LEU A 52 -18.03 35.02 6.36
C LEU A 52 -16.92 35.65 7.22
N GLN A 53 -16.84 36.99 7.18
CA GLN A 53 -15.88 37.80 7.91
C GLN A 53 -16.50 38.20 9.28
N ARG A 54 -15.87 37.72 10.37
CA ARG A 54 -16.10 38.02 11.81
C ARG A 54 -17.49 37.77 12.40
N THR A 55 -17.53 36.97 13.46
CA THR A 55 -18.43 37.17 14.63
C THR A 55 -17.88 36.47 15.88
N THR A 56 -18.20 37.04 17.04
CA THR A 56 -17.92 36.54 18.40
C THR A 56 -19.13 35.79 18.98
N ALA A 57 -18.84 34.85 19.91
CA ALA A 57 -19.73 34.10 20.81
C ALA A 57 -20.87 33.26 20.16
N ASP A 58 -20.90 31.99 20.55
CA ASP A 58 -21.85 30.91 20.21
C ASP A 58 -21.75 30.25 18.82
N SER A 59 -20.69 29.44 18.69
CA SER A 59 -20.33 28.63 17.51
C SER A 59 -21.18 27.36 17.29
N LEU A 60 -21.96 26.89 18.27
CA LEU A 60 -22.81 25.70 18.10
C LEU A 60 -24.14 26.01 17.42
N GLU A 61 -24.71 27.20 17.64
CA GLU A 61 -25.97 27.62 17.01
C GLU A 61 -25.79 27.75 15.50
N ILE A 62 -24.65 28.30 15.06
CA ILE A 62 -24.28 28.48 13.65
C ILE A 62 -23.99 27.12 12.97
N CYS A 63 -23.24 26.21 13.62
CA CYS A 63 -23.00 24.86 13.09
C CYS A 63 -24.28 24.01 13.02
N SER A 64 -25.19 24.16 13.98
CA SER A 64 -26.48 23.44 13.99
C SER A 64 -27.45 23.96 12.92
N GLN A 65 -27.49 25.28 12.68
CA GLN A 65 -28.36 25.89 11.66
C GLN A 65 -27.95 25.50 10.24
N MET A 66 -26.64 25.33 9.96
CA MET A 66 -26.18 24.86 8.65
C MET A 66 -26.40 23.34 8.45
N CYS A 67 -26.28 22.50 9.49
CA CYS A 67 -26.60 21.07 9.38
C CYS A 67 -28.11 20.78 9.28
N HIS A 68 -28.98 21.67 9.77
CA HIS A 68 -30.43 21.46 9.74
C HIS A 68 -31.08 21.71 8.37
N THR A 69 -30.39 22.37 7.44
CA THR A 69 -30.96 22.75 6.13
C THR A 69 -30.55 21.83 4.98
N THR A 70 -29.58 20.92 5.18
CA THR A 70 -29.18 19.92 4.18
C THR A 70 -29.03 18.54 4.83
N VAL A 71 -29.73 17.53 4.30
CA VAL A 71 -29.97 16.18 4.89
C VAL A 71 -28.71 15.28 4.97
N LEU A 72 -27.49 15.82 4.90
CA LEU A 72 -26.31 15.08 4.46
C LEU A 72 -25.09 15.14 5.40
N CYS A 73 -25.28 15.33 6.71
CA CYS A 73 -24.19 15.27 7.70
C CYS A 73 -24.33 14.07 8.66
N ARG A 74 -23.34 13.16 8.69
CA ARG A 74 -23.34 11.99 9.59
C ARG A 74 -22.28 12.01 10.70
N THR A 75 -21.09 12.59 10.49
CA THR A 75 -20.01 12.65 11.50
C THR A 75 -19.20 13.94 11.40
N PHE A 76 -18.63 14.39 12.53
CA PHE A 76 -17.63 15.45 12.59
C PHE A 76 -16.45 15.02 13.48
N ASP A 77 -15.26 15.51 13.13
CA ASP A 77 -14.02 15.29 13.88
C ASP A 77 -13.38 16.65 14.19
N PHE A 78 -12.91 16.83 15.43
CA PHE A 78 -12.28 18.06 15.90
C PHE A 78 -10.86 17.74 16.38
N ASP A 79 -9.88 18.26 15.66
CA ASP A 79 -8.47 18.12 16.03
C ASP A 79 -8.10 19.24 17.00
N ILE A 80 -7.82 18.87 18.25
CA ILE A 80 -7.48 19.83 19.30
C ILE A 80 -6.08 20.43 19.16
N VAL A 81 -5.19 19.79 18.38
CA VAL A 81 -3.84 20.30 18.12
C VAL A 81 -3.87 21.32 16.98
N SER A 82 -4.64 21.07 15.93
CA SER A 82 -4.76 21.98 14.78
C SER A 82 -5.94 22.95 14.84
N ARG A 83 -6.83 22.81 15.85
CA ARG A 83 -8.04 23.61 16.02
C ARG A 83 -9.03 23.51 14.84
N ARG A 84 -8.95 22.45 14.03
CA ARG A 84 -9.76 22.29 12.80
C ARG A 84 -10.95 21.36 13.02
N CYS A 85 -12.11 21.75 12.49
CA CYS A 85 -13.25 20.86 12.26
C CYS A 85 -13.16 20.22 10.87
N ARG A 86 -13.48 18.92 10.77
CA ARG A 86 -13.70 18.21 9.50
C ARG A 86 -15.13 17.67 9.46
N ILE A 87 -15.79 17.87 8.31
CA ILE A 87 -17.17 17.42 8.07
C ILE A 87 -17.14 16.35 6.96
N PHE A 88 -17.81 15.23 7.18
CA PHE A 88 -17.96 14.16 6.19
C PHE A 88 -19.42 14.06 5.71
N GLN A 89 -19.59 14.14 4.40
CA GLN A 89 -20.85 13.91 3.70
C GLN A 89 -20.93 12.45 3.25
N GLY A 90 -22.10 11.83 3.41
CA GLY A 90 -22.36 10.47 2.93
C GLY A 90 -23.76 10.36 2.34
N ASP A 91 -23.85 9.90 1.08
CA ASP A 91 -25.10 9.79 0.33
C ASP A 91 -26.08 8.78 0.95
N LEU A 92 -27.37 9.09 0.84
CA LEU A 92 -28.50 8.29 1.32
C LEU A 92 -29.17 7.61 0.14
N ASP A 93 -29.47 6.32 0.27
CA ASP A 93 -30.76 5.84 -0.24
C ASP A 93 -31.39 4.76 0.65
N THR A 94 -32.72 4.84 0.72
CA THR A 94 -33.62 4.41 1.81
C THR A 94 -34.03 2.93 1.83
N THR A 95 -33.20 2.02 1.33
CA THR A 95 -33.50 0.58 1.41
C THR A 95 -32.28 -0.18 1.90
N GLY A 96 -32.43 -0.88 3.03
CA GLY A 96 -31.36 -1.61 3.71
C GLY A 96 -30.72 -2.73 2.88
N SER A 97 -29.84 -2.36 1.96
CA SER A 97 -28.94 -3.25 1.23
C SER A 97 -27.63 -2.51 1.01
N ILE A 98 -26.54 -3.07 1.54
CA ILE A 98 -25.18 -2.57 1.35
C ILE A 98 -24.81 -2.87 -0.10
N ILE A 99 -24.85 -1.84 -0.96
CA ILE A 99 -24.16 -1.88 -2.25
C ILE A 99 -22.77 -1.33 -1.99
N SER A 100 -21.75 -2.16 -2.18
CA SER A 100 -20.37 -1.72 -2.28
C SER A 100 -20.25 -0.75 -3.45
N SER A 101 -20.12 0.55 -3.16
CA SER A 101 -19.70 1.53 -4.16
C SER A 101 -18.39 2.16 -3.71
N SER A 102 -17.42 2.03 -4.59
CA SER A 102 -16.09 2.58 -4.57
C SER A 102 -16.13 4.08 -4.82
N LEU A 103 -16.12 4.92 -3.78
CA LEU A 103 -15.80 6.34 -3.93
C LEU A 103 -15.00 6.83 -2.73
N SER A 104 -13.68 6.84 -2.89
CA SER A 104 -12.78 7.76 -2.21
C SER A 104 -13.12 9.18 -2.69
N GLN A 105 -13.81 9.99 -1.88
CA GLN A 105 -13.81 11.47 -1.88
C GLN A 105 -15.06 12.00 -1.16
N SER A 106 -14.92 12.43 0.10
CA SER A 106 -15.84 13.39 0.71
C SER A 106 -15.18 14.12 1.90
N VAL A 107 -14.32 15.10 1.58
CA VAL A 107 -13.95 16.15 2.53
C VAL A 107 -14.42 17.46 1.91
N VAL A 108 -15.43 18.10 2.51
CA VAL A 108 -16.08 19.30 1.93
C VAL A 108 -15.56 20.60 2.59
N GLY A 109 -14.56 20.55 3.47
CA GLY A 109 -13.87 21.74 3.95
C GLY A 109 -13.36 21.64 5.38
N SER A 110 -12.51 22.58 5.79
CA SER A 110 -11.98 22.70 7.15
C SER A 110 -12.11 24.13 7.66
N ILE A 111 -12.61 24.29 8.89
CA ILE A 111 -12.70 25.58 9.60
C ILE A 111 -11.87 25.48 10.89
N GLU A 112 -11.06 26.52 11.19
CA GLU A 112 -10.21 26.63 12.39
C GLU A 112 -10.88 27.44 13.51
N LEU A 113 -11.01 26.92 14.73
CA LEU A 113 -11.58 27.60 15.90
C LEU A 113 -10.91 27.22 17.26
N ASP A 114 -10.86 28.19 18.19
CA ASP A 114 -10.20 28.15 19.51
C ASP A 114 -10.92 27.24 20.54
N SER A 115 -10.12 26.59 21.38
CA SER A 115 -10.43 25.45 22.23
C SER A 115 -10.43 25.82 23.73
N THR A 116 -11.59 26.10 24.32
CA THR A 116 -11.79 25.83 25.76
C THR A 116 -13.25 25.48 26.05
N GLN A 117 -13.42 24.25 26.53
CA GLN A 117 -14.66 23.65 27.05
C GLN A 117 -15.63 23.07 26.01
N PHE A 118 -15.49 21.76 25.77
CA PHE A 118 -16.50 20.96 25.06
C PHE A 118 -16.62 19.59 25.73
N ASP A 119 -17.79 19.34 26.33
CA ASP A 119 -18.32 18.02 26.64
C ASP A 119 -19.65 17.90 25.87
N SER A 120 -19.80 16.82 25.06
CA SER A 120 -21.04 16.16 24.57
C SER A 120 -21.35 16.05 23.05
N PHE A 121 -21.80 14.83 22.67
CA PHE A 121 -22.36 14.28 21.39
C PHE A 121 -21.35 13.84 20.28
N GLY A 122 -21.36 12.66 19.60
CA GLY A 122 -22.07 11.36 19.65
C GLY A 122 -22.30 10.71 18.25
N LYS A 123 -21.75 9.49 17.94
CA LYS A 123 -22.22 8.35 17.03
C LYS A 123 -21.01 7.49 16.52
N SER A 124 -21.07 6.20 16.11
CA SER A 124 -21.95 5.00 16.28
C SER A 124 -21.07 3.73 16.15
N CYS A 125 -21.30 2.67 16.94
CA CYS A 125 -20.50 1.43 16.91
C CYS A 125 -21.36 0.24 16.42
N LEU A 126 -20.89 -0.50 15.40
CA LEU A 126 -21.67 -1.56 14.72
C LEU A 126 -21.96 -2.80 15.61
N PHE A 127 -21.25 -2.93 16.73
CA PHE A 127 -21.42 -4.02 17.70
C PHE A 127 -22.27 -3.64 18.92
N CYS A 128 -22.70 -2.40 19.02
CA CYS A 128 -23.69 -2.00 20.02
C CYS A 128 -25.05 -1.97 19.33
N GLN A 129 -25.94 -2.90 19.65
CA GLN A 129 -27.37 -2.73 19.36
C GLN A 129 -27.88 -1.47 20.11
N GLY A 130 -27.71 -0.28 19.53
CA GLY A 130 -28.38 0.96 19.96
C GLY A 130 -27.57 2.05 20.69
N SER A 131 -26.28 1.91 20.97
CA SER A 131 -25.57 2.90 21.82
C SER A 131 -25.17 4.19 21.08
N ARG A 132 -25.63 5.36 21.57
CA ARG A 132 -25.22 6.69 21.10
C ARG A 132 -24.60 7.54 22.23
N TYR A 133 -23.45 7.13 22.78
CA TYR A 133 -22.55 8.05 23.52
C TYR A 133 -21.17 7.42 23.82
N LEU A 134 -20.07 8.10 23.49
CA LEU A 134 -18.68 7.68 23.77
C LEU A 134 -17.90 8.86 24.36
N LYS A 135 -17.27 8.67 25.53
CA LYS A 135 -16.39 9.65 26.20
C LYS A 135 -14.96 9.12 26.19
N CYS A 136 -14.04 9.85 25.56
CA CYS A 136 -12.62 9.47 25.48
C CYS A 136 -11.77 10.33 26.41
N ILE A 137 -10.97 9.71 27.27
CA ILE A 137 -10.02 10.37 28.18
C ILE A 137 -8.71 9.59 28.14
N ASN A 138 -7.58 10.27 27.97
CA ASN A 138 -6.23 9.67 28.01
C ASN A 138 -6.13 8.37 27.17
N SER A 139 -6.45 8.47 25.88
CA SER A 139 -6.38 7.39 24.89
C SER A 139 -7.35 6.21 25.08
N THR A 140 -8.24 6.30 26.07
CA THR A 140 -9.25 5.27 26.36
C THR A 140 -10.65 5.85 26.17
N CYS A 141 -11.48 5.16 25.41
CA CYS A 141 -12.85 5.56 25.15
C CYS A 141 -13.84 4.64 25.89
N GLN A 142 -14.80 5.23 26.61
CA GLN A 142 -15.84 4.54 27.37
C GLN A 142 -17.23 4.98 26.90
N CYS A 143 -18.13 4.03 26.65
CA CYS A 143 -19.54 4.34 26.46
C CYS A 143 -20.14 4.86 27.78
N GLN A 144 -20.97 5.90 27.74
CA GLN A 144 -21.66 6.39 28.92
C GLN A 144 -23.04 5.73 29.04
N SER A 145 -23.41 5.30 30.24
CA SER A 145 -24.76 4.81 30.52
C SER A 145 -25.79 5.94 30.41
N ASN A 146 -27.01 5.61 30.02
CA ASN A 146 -28.14 6.53 30.11
C ASN A 146 -29.39 5.76 30.57
N THR A 147 -30.49 6.49 30.77
CA THR A 147 -31.77 5.97 31.29
C THR A 147 -32.40 4.85 30.46
N TYR A 148 -31.91 4.56 29.26
CA TYR A 148 -32.45 3.52 28.38
C TYR A 148 -31.54 2.29 28.22
N PHE A 149 -30.30 2.32 28.72
CA PHE A 149 -29.35 1.21 28.56
C PHE A 149 -28.41 1.03 29.75
N ASP A 150 -28.27 -0.21 30.19
CA ASP A 150 -27.27 -0.66 31.15
C ASP A 150 -25.87 -0.65 30.51
N GLY A 151 -24.94 0.10 31.11
CA GLY A 151 -23.56 0.25 30.65
C GLY A 151 -22.69 -1.01 30.79
N SER A 152 -23.24 -2.10 31.34
CA SER A 152 -22.54 -3.36 31.61
C SER A 152 -22.09 -4.14 30.35
N ILE A 153 -22.56 -3.76 29.16
CA ILE A 153 -22.31 -4.50 27.90
C ILE A 153 -21.17 -3.89 27.06
N CYS A 154 -20.68 -2.69 27.40
CA CYS A 154 -19.66 -1.99 26.60
C CYS A 154 -18.26 -2.04 27.24
N ARG A 155 -17.26 -2.55 26.49
CA ARG A 155 -15.85 -2.54 26.92
C ARG A 155 -15.15 -1.25 26.51
N SER A 156 -14.15 -0.84 27.29
CA SER A 156 -13.28 0.29 26.95
C SER A 156 -12.38 -0.04 25.75
N GLN A 157 -12.32 0.85 24.76
CA GLN A 157 -11.49 0.70 23.56
C GLN A 157 -10.41 1.77 23.48
N LYS A 158 -9.26 1.39 22.94
CA LYS A 158 -8.00 2.14 22.99
C LYS A 158 -7.56 2.56 21.59
N LEU A 159 -6.89 3.71 21.50
CA LEU A 159 -6.40 4.30 20.25
C LEU A 159 -5.06 3.70 19.81
N LEU A 160 -4.67 4.00 18.56
CA LEU A 160 -3.37 3.66 17.98
C LEU A 160 -2.20 3.86 18.98
N GLY A 161 -1.33 2.86 19.09
CA GLY A 161 -0.16 2.82 19.98
C GLY A 161 -0.45 2.43 21.43
N SER A 162 -1.72 2.36 21.84
CA SER A 162 -2.08 2.02 23.23
C SER A 162 -1.88 0.54 23.52
N GLN A 163 -1.42 0.19 24.73
CA GLN A 163 -1.27 -1.22 25.08
C GLN A 163 -2.61 -1.98 25.13
N CYS A 164 -2.66 -3.17 24.56
CA CYS A 164 -3.85 -4.01 24.46
C CYS A 164 -3.50 -5.46 24.80
N ILE A 165 -4.48 -6.21 25.30
CA ILE A 165 -4.32 -7.64 25.62
C ILE A 165 -5.10 -8.49 24.60
N ASN A 166 -6.21 -7.96 24.08
CA ASN A 166 -7.12 -8.65 23.17
C ASN A 166 -7.57 -7.70 22.05
N GLU A 167 -8.00 -8.24 20.90
CA GLU A 167 -8.44 -7.43 19.75
C GLU A 167 -9.60 -6.46 20.08
N THR A 168 -10.45 -6.82 21.04
CA THR A 168 -11.58 -6.00 21.49
C THR A 168 -11.19 -4.80 22.35
N ASP A 169 -9.92 -4.72 22.78
CA ASP A 169 -9.37 -3.56 23.50
C ASP A 169 -9.13 -2.36 22.58
N CYS A 170 -9.12 -2.53 21.26
CA CYS A 170 -8.77 -1.49 20.30
C CYS A 170 -10.01 -0.91 19.60
N ARG A 171 -9.90 0.31 19.08
CA ARG A 171 -10.96 0.98 18.30
C ARG A 171 -11.18 0.30 16.95
N THR A 172 -11.94 -0.79 16.96
CA THR A 172 -12.26 -1.60 15.78
C THR A 172 -13.03 -0.82 14.71
N ASP A 173 -13.81 0.19 15.11
CA ASP A 173 -14.50 1.13 14.23
C ASP A 173 -13.56 2.03 13.42
N LEU A 174 -12.34 2.25 13.90
CA LEU A 174 -11.25 2.94 13.18
C LEU A 174 -10.33 1.95 12.46
N ASN A 175 -10.76 0.69 12.30
CA ASN A 175 -9.92 -0.40 11.85
C ASN A 175 -8.64 -0.48 12.68
N TYR A 176 -8.71 -0.52 14.01
CA TYR A 176 -7.57 -0.89 14.86
C TYR A 176 -7.75 -2.29 15.45
N THR A 177 -6.68 -3.09 15.47
CA THR A 177 -6.63 -4.38 16.16
C THR A 177 -5.47 -4.41 17.15
N CYS A 178 -5.51 -5.35 18.09
CA CYS A 178 -4.41 -5.58 19.00
C CYS A 178 -3.31 -6.35 18.29
N LEU A 179 -2.20 -5.66 17.96
CA LEU A 179 -1.07 -6.27 17.29
C LEU A 179 -0.32 -7.25 18.23
N PRO A 180 0.51 -8.18 17.69
CA PRO A 180 1.34 -9.09 18.50
C PRO A 180 2.26 -8.40 19.52
N ARG A 181 2.57 -7.11 19.31
CA ARG A 181 3.30 -6.25 20.26
C ARG A 181 2.46 -5.75 21.44
N LEU A 182 1.25 -6.28 21.61
CA LEU A 182 0.29 -5.85 22.64
C LEU A 182 0.02 -4.35 22.54
N GLN A 183 -0.08 -3.82 21.32
CA GLN A 183 -0.42 -2.42 21.03
C GLN A 183 -1.49 -2.33 19.95
N CYS A 184 -2.43 -1.40 20.12
CA CYS A 184 -3.43 -1.11 19.11
C CYS A 184 -2.76 -0.54 17.87
N GLY A 185 -2.94 -1.19 16.73
CA GLY A 185 -2.40 -0.76 15.44
C GLY A 185 -3.48 -0.77 14.38
N PRO A 186 -3.22 -0.18 13.20
CA PRO A 186 -4.09 -0.35 12.05
C PRO A 186 -4.35 -1.84 11.83
N LEU A 187 -5.59 -2.17 11.54
CA LEU A 187 -6.08 -3.46 11.07
C LEU A 187 -5.61 -3.55 9.61
N SER A 188 -4.30 -3.60 9.45
CA SER A 188 -3.65 -3.94 8.20
C SER A 188 -3.12 -5.35 8.37
N LEU A 189 -3.87 -6.27 7.75
CA LEU A 189 -3.51 -7.64 7.42
C LEU A 189 -3.87 -8.70 8.48
N GLN A 190 -4.65 -9.67 8.01
CA GLN A 190 -4.88 -10.95 8.68
C GLN A 190 -3.57 -11.69 8.86
N ASN A 191 -3.50 -12.59 9.85
CA ASN A 191 -2.35 -13.48 10.07
C ASN A 191 -1.86 -14.08 8.74
N GLY A 192 -0.55 -14.07 8.55
CA GLY A 192 0.08 -14.70 7.39
C GLY A 192 -0.35 -16.16 7.25
N SER A 193 -0.75 -16.54 6.04
CA SER A 193 -1.05 -17.93 5.72
C SER A 193 0.11 -18.52 4.94
N THR A 194 0.67 -19.61 5.43
CA THR A 194 1.70 -20.35 4.69
C THR A 194 1.07 -20.99 3.46
N VAL A 195 1.56 -20.61 2.27
CA VAL A 195 1.06 -21.10 0.98
C VAL A 195 2.00 -22.12 0.35
N ALA A 196 3.26 -22.15 0.78
CA ALA A 196 4.24 -23.13 0.37
C ALA A 196 5.26 -23.36 1.50
N GLY A 197 5.69 -24.61 1.68
CA GLY A 197 6.56 -25.03 2.79
C GLY A 197 5.80 -25.37 4.06
N TYR A 198 6.52 -25.83 5.09
CA TYR A 198 5.90 -26.19 6.36
C TYR A 198 5.64 -24.94 7.21
N GLY A 199 4.42 -24.79 7.72
CA GLY A 199 4.03 -23.63 8.53
C GLY A 199 4.77 -23.50 9.87
N ASN A 200 5.39 -24.59 10.35
CA ASN A 200 6.23 -24.62 11.54
C ASN A 200 7.66 -24.09 11.31
N GLY A 201 8.00 -23.73 10.06
CA GLY A 201 9.29 -23.17 9.70
C GLY A 201 10.42 -24.19 9.52
N THR A 202 10.13 -25.49 9.47
CA THR A 202 11.18 -26.52 9.26
C THR A 202 11.48 -26.71 7.77
N ALA A 203 12.75 -26.91 7.43
CA ALA A 203 13.17 -27.27 6.08
C ALA A 203 12.68 -28.67 5.67
N GLY A 204 12.46 -28.88 4.38
CA GLY A 204 12.27 -30.20 3.80
C GLY A 204 12.47 -30.23 2.29
N SER A 205 12.50 -31.44 1.72
CA SER A 205 12.70 -31.68 0.28
C SER A 205 11.48 -32.29 -0.41
N ASP A 206 10.42 -32.58 0.33
CA ASP A 206 9.16 -33.08 -0.23
C ASP A 206 8.47 -32.01 -1.09
N ASN A 207 7.46 -32.40 -1.86
CA ASN A 207 6.76 -31.48 -2.77
C ASN A 207 5.87 -30.44 -2.04
N ASN A 208 5.58 -30.65 -0.77
CA ASN A 208 4.86 -29.71 0.11
C ASN A 208 5.80 -28.98 1.10
N ALA A 209 7.10 -29.26 1.02
CA ALA A 209 8.12 -28.65 1.85
C ALA A 209 8.97 -27.70 1.01
N LEU A 210 9.63 -26.75 1.68
CA LEU A 210 10.62 -25.91 1.05
C LEU A 210 11.92 -25.97 1.85
N ASN A 211 13.03 -25.60 1.21
CA ASN A 211 14.28 -25.32 1.88
C ASN A 211 14.88 -24.02 1.33
N LYS A 212 14.83 -22.96 2.15
CA LYS A 212 15.42 -21.65 1.83
C LYS A 212 14.83 -21.08 0.51
N PRO A 213 13.51 -20.84 0.45
CA PRO A 213 12.93 -20.19 -0.71
C PRO A 213 13.49 -18.77 -0.83
N TRP A 214 13.78 -18.33 -2.05
CA TRP A 214 14.32 -17.01 -2.31
C TRP A 214 13.39 -16.24 -3.25
N GLY A 215 13.59 -16.33 -4.57
CA GLY A 215 12.77 -15.61 -5.54
C GLY A 215 11.38 -16.21 -5.71
N LEU A 216 10.41 -15.35 -5.98
CA LEU A 216 9.03 -15.71 -6.28
C LEU A 216 8.61 -15.13 -7.63
N ALA A 217 7.72 -15.82 -8.34
CA ALA A 217 7.07 -15.31 -9.54
C ALA A 217 5.60 -15.77 -9.60
N MET A 218 4.72 -14.94 -10.15
CA MET A 218 3.33 -15.30 -10.43
C MET A 218 3.18 -15.73 -11.88
N GLY A 219 2.58 -16.91 -12.10
CA GLY A 219 2.11 -17.32 -13.42
C GLY A 219 0.81 -16.62 -13.81
N ILE A 220 0.50 -16.64 -15.10
CA ILE A 220 -0.73 -16.05 -15.67
C ILE A 220 -2.02 -16.72 -15.17
N ASP A 221 -1.91 -17.94 -14.64
CA ASP A 221 -2.99 -18.72 -14.04
C ASP A 221 -3.06 -18.54 -12.51
N ASN A 222 -2.39 -17.52 -11.97
CA ASN A 222 -2.27 -17.25 -10.55
C ASN A 222 -1.54 -18.35 -9.75
N SER A 223 -0.81 -19.25 -10.43
CA SER A 223 0.12 -20.17 -9.74
C SER A 223 1.33 -19.42 -9.20
N LEU A 224 1.74 -19.76 -7.98
CA LEU A 224 2.97 -19.25 -7.37
C LEU A 224 4.15 -20.14 -7.77
N TYR A 225 5.19 -19.54 -8.33
CA TYR A 225 6.46 -20.19 -8.59
C TYR A 225 7.48 -19.76 -7.54
N VAL A 226 8.19 -20.74 -6.98
CA VAL A 226 9.14 -20.56 -5.88
C VAL A 226 10.49 -21.10 -6.31
N CYS A 227 11.51 -20.25 -6.30
CA CYS A 227 12.89 -20.66 -6.47
C CYS A 227 13.45 -21.13 -5.13
N GLU A 228 13.84 -22.40 -5.05
CA GLU A 228 14.37 -23.00 -3.84
C GLU A 228 15.89 -23.05 -3.88
N TYR A 229 16.51 -22.12 -3.15
CA TYR A 229 17.96 -22.03 -3.02
C TYR A 229 18.54 -23.33 -2.44
N GLY A 230 17.96 -23.81 -1.33
CA GLY A 230 18.49 -24.98 -0.60
C GLY A 230 18.23 -26.33 -1.27
N ASN A 231 17.25 -26.42 -2.17
CA ASN A 231 16.89 -27.67 -2.86
C ASN A 231 17.27 -27.67 -4.35
N SER A 232 17.92 -26.63 -4.88
CA SER A 232 18.39 -26.57 -6.28
C SER A 232 17.28 -26.88 -7.30
N ARG A 233 16.10 -26.28 -7.11
CA ARG A 233 14.92 -26.52 -7.95
C ARG A 233 13.96 -25.32 -7.95
N VAL A 234 13.04 -25.32 -8.90
CA VAL A 234 11.89 -24.42 -8.95
C VAL A 234 10.61 -25.24 -8.80
N MET A 235 9.75 -24.80 -7.89
CA MET A 235 8.45 -25.40 -7.61
C MET A 235 7.32 -24.48 -8.04
N ARG A 236 6.24 -25.03 -8.59
CA ARG A 236 4.99 -24.34 -8.90
C ARG A 236 3.89 -24.84 -7.98
N PHE A 237 3.16 -23.93 -7.35
CA PHE A 237 2.01 -24.19 -6.50
C PHE A 237 0.79 -23.55 -7.15
N HIS A 238 -0.22 -24.36 -7.48
CA HIS A 238 -1.51 -23.83 -7.91
C HIS A 238 -2.19 -23.07 -6.77
N GLU A 239 -3.03 -22.10 -7.11
CA GLU A 239 -3.78 -21.33 -6.11
C GLU A 239 -4.56 -22.26 -5.15
N GLY A 240 -4.36 -22.07 -3.85
CA GLY A 240 -4.97 -22.88 -2.80
C GLY A 240 -4.32 -24.25 -2.55
N SER A 241 -3.36 -24.70 -3.38
CA SER A 241 -2.62 -25.95 -3.18
C SER A 241 -1.37 -25.73 -2.33
N THR A 242 -1.17 -26.58 -1.32
CA THR A 242 0.10 -26.67 -0.57
C THR A 242 1.05 -27.71 -1.17
N LEU A 243 0.60 -28.48 -2.17
CA LEU A 243 1.43 -29.44 -2.89
C LEU A 243 1.96 -28.79 -4.18
N GLY A 244 3.28 -28.72 -4.28
CA GLY A 244 3.99 -28.15 -5.42
C GLY A 244 4.35 -29.18 -6.48
N ILE A 245 4.61 -28.68 -7.69
CA ILE A 245 5.10 -29.45 -8.84
C ILE A 245 6.47 -28.90 -9.20
N ARG A 246 7.48 -29.76 -9.32
CA ARG A 246 8.81 -29.35 -9.79
C ARG A 246 8.76 -29.02 -11.28
N VAL A 247 9.14 -27.80 -11.63
CA VAL A 247 9.06 -27.29 -13.01
C VAL A 247 10.43 -26.95 -13.61
N ALA A 248 11.47 -26.78 -12.80
CA ALA A 248 12.85 -26.66 -13.25
C ALA A 248 13.83 -27.18 -12.20
N GLY A 249 15.02 -27.61 -12.65
CA GLY A 249 16.05 -28.21 -11.79
C GLY A 249 15.77 -29.67 -11.42
N SER A 250 16.83 -30.43 -11.14
CA SER A 250 16.75 -31.86 -10.81
C SER A 250 16.63 -32.13 -9.31
N ALA A 251 16.52 -31.09 -8.50
CA ALA A 251 16.64 -31.17 -7.04
C ALA A 251 18.01 -31.71 -6.56
N SER A 252 19.06 -31.49 -7.35
CA SER A 252 20.44 -31.83 -7.01
C SER A 252 21.37 -30.79 -7.63
N ALA A 253 22.33 -30.32 -6.84
CA ALA A 253 23.30 -29.33 -7.28
C ALA A 253 24.11 -29.86 -8.48
N GLY A 254 24.29 -29.03 -9.51
CA GLY A 254 25.12 -29.39 -10.67
C GLY A 254 25.04 -28.38 -11.81
N THR A 255 25.75 -28.65 -12.91
CA THR A 255 25.89 -27.76 -14.06
C THR A 255 25.18 -28.25 -15.33
N GLY A 256 24.61 -29.45 -15.29
CA GLY A 256 23.86 -30.04 -16.40
C GLY A 256 22.66 -29.19 -16.86
N SER A 257 22.08 -29.53 -18.00
CA SER A 257 20.98 -28.77 -18.62
C SER A 257 19.72 -28.69 -17.74
N ASN A 258 19.50 -29.67 -16.86
CA ASN A 258 18.42 -29.64 -15.89
C ASN A 258 18.92 -29.61 -14.43
N GLN A 259 20.17 -29.20 -14.20
CA GLN A 259 20.72 -29.02 -12.86
C GLN A 259 20.90 -27.54 -12.58
N LEU A 260 20.59 -27.15 -11.35
CA LEU A 260 20.81 -25.82 -10.81
C LEU A 260 21.74 -25.99 -9.61
N TYR A 261 22.41 -24.93 -9.17
CA TYR A 261 23.18 -24.89 -7.94
C TYR A 261 22.87 -23.58 -7.22
N GLU A 262 22.12 -23.69 -6.12
CA GLU A 262 21.71 -22.57 -5.27
C GLU A 262 21.03 -21.45 -6.08
N PRO A 263 19.95 -21.77 -6.83
CA PRO A 263 19.29 -20.79 -7.65
C PRO A 263 18.60 -19.74 -6.76
N SER A 264 18.75 -18.48 -7.12
CA SER A 264 18.35 -17.34 -6.28
C SER A 264 16.98 -16.78 -6.68
N VAL A 265 16.79 -16.44 -7.95
CA VAL A 265 15.58 -15.77 -8.45
C VAL A 265 15.07 -16.38 -9.74
N LEU A 266 13.79 -16.13 -10.02
CA LEU A 266 13.13 -16.60 -11.23
C LEU A 266 12.20 -15.54 -11.82
N TYR A 267 11.91 -15.68 -13.11
CA TYR A 267 10.89 -14.94 -13.83
C TYR A 267 10.08 -15.92 -14.68
N VAL A 268 8.77 -15.72 -14.75
CA VAL A 268 7.86 -16.52 -15.57
C VAL A 268 7.15 -15.60 -16.55
N ASP A 269 7.27 -15.88 -17.84
CA ASP A 269 6.59 -15.08 -18.87
C ASP A 269 5.14 -15.52 -19.10
N ALA A 270 4.40 -14.77 -19.92
CA ALA A 270 3.00 -15.08 -20.24
C ALA A 270 2.81 -16.43 -20.98
N SER A 271 3.87 -16.96 -21.61
CA SER A 271 3.87 -18.29 -22.23
C SER A 271 4.22 -19.41 -21.24
N SER A 272 4.37 -19.07 -19.94
CA SER A 272 4.84 -19.96 -18.88
C SER A 272 6.25 -20.51 -19.09
N ASN A 273 7.09 -19.81 -19.86
CA ASN A 273 8.51 -20.11 -19.87
C ASN A 273 9.18 -19.58 -18.59
N ILE A 274 10.21 -20.27 -18.14
CA ILE A 274 10.84 -20.02 -16.84
C ILE A 274 12.30 -19.62 -17.06
N TYR A 275 12.67 -18.47 -16.51
CA TYR A 275 14.04 -17.99 -16.43
C TYR A 275 14.48 -18.12 -14.98
N VAL A 276 15.66 -18.70 -14.74
CA VAL A 276 16.18 -18.94 -13.39
C VAL A 276 17.62 -18.46 -13.32
N ALA A 277 17.90 -17.61 -12.33
CA ALA A 277 19.25 -17.27 -11.94
C ALA A 277 19.87 -18.46 -11.21
N ASP A 278 20.84 -19.10 -11.85
CA ASP A 278 21.57 -20.26 -11.35
C ASP A 278 22.89 -19.75 -10.75
N ASP A 279 22.78 -19.23 -9.53
CA ASP A 279 23.68 -18.24 -8.94
C ASP A 279 25.13 -18.72 -8.85
N ILE A 280 25.35 -19.89 -8.24
CA ILE A 280 26.70 -20.47 -8.07
C ILE A 280 27.29 -20.96 -9.40
N ASN A 281 26.44 -21.18 -10.40
CA ASN A 281 26.88 -21.48 -11.76
C ASN A 281 27.04 -20.22 -12.63
N TYR A 282 26.86 -19.01 -12.09
CA TYR A 282 27.09 -17.72 -12.75
C TYR A 282 26.42 -17.62 -14.12
N ARG A 283 25.14 -18.01 -14.18
CA ARG A 283 24.36 -18.05 -15.42
C ARG A 283 22.87 -17.83 -15.17
N VAL A 284 22.15 -17.42 -16.21
CA VAL A 284 20.67 -17.53 -16.24
C VAL A 284 20.30 -18.64 -17.20
N MET A 285 19.43 -19.53 -16.72
CA MET A 285 18.92 -20.68 -17.44
C MET A 285 17.45 -20.45 -17.84
N PHE A 286 17.08 -20.89 -19.04
CA PHE A 286 15.74 -20.76 -19.62
C PHE A 286 15.15 -22.15 -19.91
N TRP A 287 13.93 -22.38 -19.42
CA TRP A 287 13.08 -23.51 -19.80
C TRP A 287 11.87 -23.00 -20.57
N ALA A 288 11.71 -23.50 -21.81
CA ALA A 288 10.44 -23.39 -22.49
C ALA A 288 9.36 -24.18 -21.70
N ASN A 289 8.11 -23.73 -21.75
CA ASN A 289 7.00 -24.39 -21.06
C ASN A 289 6.94 -25.90 -21.40
N GLY A 290 6.93 -26.75 -20.37
CA GLY A 290 6.93 -28.21 -20.50
C GLY A 290 8.28 -28.86 -20.82
N SER A 291 9.35 -28.09 -21.01
CA SER A 291 10.69 -28.64 -21.26
C SER A 291 11.26 -29.32 -20.01
N LEU A 292 11.91 -30.47 -20.19
CA LEU A 292 12.63 -31.19 -19.13
C LEU A 292 14.08 -30.73 -18.98
N SER A 293 14.53 -29.78 -19.79
CA SER A 293 15.90 -29.26 -19.78
C SER A 293 15.92 -27.78 -20.11
N GLY A 294 16.83 -27.07 -19.46
CA GLY A 294 17.07 -25.66 -19.66
C GLY A 294 18.21 -25.40 -20.64
N THR A 295 18.26 -24.17 -21.11
CA THR A 295 19.30 -23.63 -21.97
C THR A 295 19.90 -22.39 -21.32
N LYS A 296 21.22 -22.22 -21.41
CA LYS A 296 21.88 -21.03 -20.87
C LYS A 296 21.61 -19.83 -21.78
N VAL A 297 21.08 -18.76 -21.22
CA VAL A 297 20.73 -17.53 -21.95
C VAL A 297 21.52 -16.30 -21.50
N VAL A 298 22.13 -16.33 -20.32
CA VAL A 298 23.02 -15.27 -19.81
C VAL A 298 24.24 -15.89 -19.13
N GLY A 299 25.39 -15.22 -19.26
CA GLY A 299 26.62 -15.58 -18.57
C GLY A 299 27.41 -16.70 -19.24
N THR A 300 28.68 -16.83 -18.87
CA THR A 300 29.57 -17.86 -19.41
C THR A 300 29.45 -19.19 -18.67
N GLY A 301 28.92 -19.19 -17.44
CA GLY A 301 29.04 -20.33 -16.52
C GLY A 301 30.23 -20.22 -15.57
N SER A 302 30.84 -19.04 -15.45
CA SER A 302 31.99 -18.77 -14.59
C SER A 302 31.94 -17.33 -14.10
N TYR A 303 32.38 -17.14 -12.85
CA TYR A 303 32.47 -15.82 -12.24
C TYR A 303 33.31 -14.86 -13.08
N GLY A 304 32.82 -13.65 -13.32
CA GLY A 304 33.59 -12.63 -14.01
C GLY A 304 32.89 -11.29 -14.16
N SER A 305 33.66 -10.26 -14.50
CA SER A 305 33.19 -8.88 -14.67
C SER A 305 33.09 -8.42 -16.13
N SER A 306 33.55 -9.26 -17.07
CA SER A 306 33.40 -9.01 -18.52
C SER A 306 31.92 -8.98 -18.91
N LEU A 307 31.58 -8.31 -20.02
CA LEU A 307 30.17 -8.16 -20.44
C LEU A 307 29.50 -9.47 -20.88
N ASN A 308 30.28 -10.53 -21.13
CA ASN A 308 29.74 -11.89 -21.38
C ASN A 308 29.58 -12.73 -20.10
N ALA A 309 30.05 -12.23 -18.96
CA ALA A 309 30.02 -12.91 -17.66
C ALA A 309 29.16 -12.14 -16.66
N VAL A 310 28.77 -12.82 -15.59
CA VAL A 310 28.05 -12.27 -14.44
C VAL A 310 28.70 -12.76 -13.16
N ALA A 311 28.49 -12.02 -12.08
CA ALA A 311 28.97 -12.31 -10.74
C ALA A 311 27.81 -12.08 -9.76
N ASP A 312 27.22 -13.19 -9.31
CA ASP A 312 26.01 -13.32 -8.50
C ASP A 312 24.78 -12.62 -9.08
N VAL A 313 23.72 -13.37 -9.32
CA VAL A 313 22.50 -12.86 -9.95
C VAL A 313 21.36 -12.88 -8.94
N PHE A 314 21.05 -11.75 -8.32
CA PHE A 314 19.94 -11.65 -7.34
C PHE A 314 18.70 -10.92 -7.84
N GLY A 315 18.64 -10.61 -9.13
CA GLY A 315 17.46 -9.98 -9.75
C GLY A 315 17.41 -10.28 -11.24
N ILE A 316 16.24 -10.75 -11.71
CA ILE A 316 15.97 -10.93 -13.13
C ILE A 316 14.57 -10.41 -13.48
N THR A 317 14.43 -9.81 -14.65
CA THR A 317 13.13 -9.49 -15.25
C THR A 317 13.27 -9.52 -16.77
N VAL A 318 12.18 -9.79 -17.48
CA VAL A 318 12.18 -9.95 -18.94
C VAL A 318 11.11 -9.03 -19.53
N ASP A 319 11.46 -8.31 -20.60
CA ASP A 319 10.49 -7.47 -21.34
C ASP A 319 9.71 -8.26 -22.40
N SER A 320 8.68 -7.64 -22.98
CA SER A 320 7.84 -8.27 -24.01
C SER A 320 8.58 -8.69 -25.29
N HIS A 321 9.81 -8.19 -25.50
CA HIS A 321 10.67 -8.56 -26.62
C HIS A 321 11.63 -9.72 -26.26
N GLY A 322 11.53 -10.25 -25.04
CA GLY A 322 12.40 -11.32 -24.54
C GLY A 322 13.76 -10.83 -24.07
N ASN A 323 14.00 -9.51 -23.93
CA ASN A 323 15.27 -9.05 -23.39
C ASN A 323 15.32 -9.31 -21.88
N ILE A 324 16.44 -9.85 -21.43
CA ILE A 324 16.64 -10.25 -20.03
C ILE A 324 17.45 -9.17 -19.32
N TYR A 325 16.87 -8.57 -18.29
CA TYR A 325 17.54 -7.63 -17.40
C TYR A 325 18.02 -8.38 -16.17
N VAL A 326 19.30 -8.22 -15.84
CA VAL A 326 20.00 -8.99 -14.81
C VAL A 326 20.71 -8.04 -13.86
N ALA A 327 20.39 -8.14 -12.57
CA ALA A 327 21.18 -7.53 -11.50
C ALA A 327 22.43 -8.39 -11.31
N ASP A 328 23.54 -7.87 -11.82
CA ASP A 328 24.87 -8.47 -11.76
C ASP A 328 25.53 -7.95 -10.48
N THR A 329 25.16 -8.57 -9.37
CA THR A 329 25.19 -8.02 -8.01
C THR A 329 26.61 -7.66 -7.59
N MET A 330 27.54 -8.60 -7.72
CA MET A 330 28.94 -8.42 -7.31
C MET A 330 29.72 -7.53 -8.29
N ASN A 331 29.17 -7.30 -9.49
CA ASN A 331 29.68 -6.32 -10.44
C ASN A 331 28.95 -4.96 -10.34
N HIS A 332 28.11 -4.75 -9.31
CA HIS A 332 27.48 -3.45 -9.01
C HIS A 332 26.74 -2.80 -10.19
N ARG A 333 26.14 -3.61 -11.06
CA ARG A 333 25.50 -3.13 -12.30
C ARG A 333 24.23 -3.90 -12.63
N VAL A 334 23.44 -3.33 -13.53
CA VAL A 334 22.35 -4.05 -14.19
C VAL A 334 22.65 -4.13 -15.68
N THR A 335 22.53 -5.33 -16.25
CA THR A 335 22.78 -5.60 -17.67
C THR A 335 21.50 -6.06 -18.38
N LYS A 336 21.33 -5.64 -19.63
CA LYS A 336 20.29 -6.09 -20.56
C LYS A 336 20.89 -7.05 -21.59
N TRP A 337 20.27 -8.19 -21.79
CA TRP A 337 20.70 -9.23 -22.72
C TRP A 337 19.61 -9.44 -23.77
N ILE A 338 19.93 -9.14 -25.02
CA ILE A 338 19.03 -9.36 -26.15
C ILE A 338 19.04 -10.88 -26.47
N PRO A 339 17.89 -11.50 -26.82
CA PRO A 339 17.87 -12.91 -27.20
C PRO A 339 18.97 -13.28 -28.20
N GLY A 340 19.77 -14.29 -27.87
CA GLY A 340 20.89 -14.76 -28.69
C GLY A 340 22.18 -13.92 -28.60
N ALA A 341 22.19 -12.81 -27.86
CA ALA A 341 23.40 -12.03 -27.64
C ALA A 341 24.40 -12.77 -26.74
N THR A 342 25.69 -12.63 -27.04
CA THR A 342 26.78 -13.23 -26.24
C THR A 342 27.32 -12.28 -25.17
N VAL A 343 26.90 -11.02 -25.18
CA VAL A 343 27.29 -9.97 -24.23
C VAL A 343 26.08 -9.16 -23.80
N GLY A 344 26.07 -8.73 -22.54
CA GLY A 344 25.09 -7.81 -21.99
C GLY A 344 25.44 -6.34 -22.26
N ILE A 345 24.42 -5.50 -22.20
CA ILE A 345 24.50 -4.05 -22.31
C ILE A 345 24.24 -3.46 -20.92
N ILE A 346 25.14 -2.66 -20.38
CA ILE A 346 24.93 -2.01 -19.09
C ILE A 346 23.80 -0.99 -19.21
N VAL A 347 22.78 -1.12 -18.36
CA VAL A 347 21.63 -0.18 -18.28
C VAL A 347 21.59 0.60 -16.96
N ALA A 348 22.28 0.14 -15.91
CA ALA A 348 22.41 0.84 -14.63
C ALA A 348 23.73 0.49 -13.91
N GLY A 349 24.20 1.37 -13.03
CA GLY A 349 25.43 1.16 -12.23
C GLY A 349 26.75 1.56 -12.91
N GLN A 350 26.68 2.19 -14.09
CA GLN A 350 27.86 2.57 -14.91
C GLN A 350 28.83 1.39 -15.12
N ASN A 351 30.13 1.65 -15.18
CA ASN A 351 31.21 0.69 -15.46
C ASN A 351 31.36 -0.45 -14.41
N GLY A 352 30.33 -0.72 -13.59
CA GLY A 352 30.33 -1.75 -12.56
C GLY A 352 31.17 -1.40 -11.34
N ILE A 353 31.29 -0.10 -11.04
CA ILE A 353 32.03 0.40 -9.88
C ILE A 353 31.01 0.72 -8.78
N SER A 354 31.20 0.10 -7.62
CA SER A 354 30.37 0.36 -6.44
C SER A 354 30.42 1.83 -6.05
N GLY A 355 29.26 2.40 -5.73
CA GLY A 355 29.15 3.77 -5.22
C GLY A 355 27.70 4.19 -4.96
N SER A 356 27.52 5.43 -4.51
CA SER A 356 26.22 5.95 -4.03
C SER A 356 25.68 7.12 -4.86
N GLN A 357 26.40 7.56 -5.90
CA GLN A 357 25.90 8.57 -6.83
C GLN A 357 24.63 8.09 -7.56
N SER A 358 23.90 9.01 -8.19
CA SER A 358 22.62 8.71 -8.86
C SER A 358 22.75 7.67 -9.98
N ASN A 359 23.91 7.55 -10.61
CA ASN A 359 24.22 6.61 -11.67
C ASN A 359 25.12 5.45 -11.21
N GLN A 360 25.35 5.30 -9.91
CA GLN A 360 26.09 4.19 -9.30
C GLN A 360 25.14 3.31 -8.48
N LEU A 361 25.52 2.04 -8.33
CA LEU A 361 24.81 1.07 -7.52
C LEU A 361 25.81 0.39 -6.58
N SER A 362 25.31 -0.22 -5.52
CA SER A 362 26.07 -1.04 -4.58
C SER A 362 25.26 -2.29 -4.27
N TYR A 363 25.73 -3.46 -4.72
CA TYR A 363 25.06 -4.75 -4.55
C TYR A 363 23.57 -4.72 -4.97
N PRO A 364 23.26 -4.39 -6.24
CA PRO A 364 21.87 -4.36 -6.68
C PRO A 364 21.24 -5.76 -6.61
N GLY A 365 20.03 -5.84 -6.04
CA GLY A 365 19.25 -7.08 -5.89
C GLY A 365 18.06 -7.12 -6.84
N GLY A 366 16.87 -7.38 -6.29
CA GLY A 366 15.64 -7.54 -7.04
C GLY A 366 15.32 -6.37 -7.98
N LEU A 367 14.71 -6.73 -9.11
CA LEU A 367 14.35 -5.83 -10.20
C LEU A 367 12.85 -5.86 -10.44
N PHE A 368 12.27 -4.71 -10.76
CA PHE A 368 10.91 -4.63 -11.28
C PHE A 368 10.87 -3.77 -12.54
N LEU A 369 10.43 -4.36 -13.65
CA LEU A 369 10.26 -3.69 -14.93
C LEU A 369 8.82 -3.20 -15.09
N ASP A 370 8.66 -1.88 -15.18
CA ASP A 370 7.43 -1.25 -15.64
C ASP A 370 7.60 -0.88 -17.11
N GLU A 371 7.23 -1.82 -17.98
CA GLU A 371 7.40 -1.67 -19.42
C GLU A 371 6.50 -0.57 -20.00
N ILE A 372 5.32 -0.33 -19.40
CA ILE A 372 4.35 0.68 -19.84
C ILE A 372 4.97 2.07 -19.78
N HIS A 373 5.65 2.38 -18.68
CA HIS A 373 6.31 3.67 -18.48
C HIS A 373 7.81 3.66 -18.81
N SER A 374 8.33 2.52 -19.30
CA SER A 374 9.76 2.31 -19.56
C SER A 374 10.64 2.59 -18.33
N TYR A 375 10.18 2.17 -17.14
CA TYR A 375 10.95 2.29 -15.90
C TYR A 375 11.50 0.95 -15.44
N LEU A 376 12.73 0.98 -14.93
CA LEU A 376 13.30 -0.14 -14.19
C LEU A 376 13.57 0.30 -12.75
N TYR A 377 12.95 -0.42 -11.81
CA TYR A 377 13.15 -0.26 -10.39
C TYR A 377 14.17 -1.28 -9.90
N ILE A 378 15.10 -0.83 -9.08
CA ILE A 378 16.28 -1.59 -8.65
C ILE A 378 16.38 -1.46 -7.14
N ALA A 379 16.41 -2.60 -6.44
CA ALA A 379 16.80 -2.63 -5.04
C ALA A 379 18.32 -2.42 -4.95
N ASP A 380 18.75 -1.20 -4.65
CA ASP A 380 20.17 -0.82 -4.50
C ASP A 380 20.60 -1.12 -3.06
N ALA A 381 20.75 -2.42 -2.77
CA ALA A 381 20.70 -2.97 -1.42
C ALA A 381 21.81 -2.42 -0.53
N GLY A 382 23.04 -2.33 -1.05
CA GLY A 382 24.20 -1.79 -0.33
C GLY A 382 24.09 -0.29 -0.04
N ASN A 383 23.23 0.44 -0.76
CA ASN A 383 22.93 1.84 -0.50
C ASN A 383 21.61 2.07 0.25
N ASN A 384 20.91 1.00 0.68
CA ASN A 384 19.68 1.07 1.48
C ASN A 384 18.58 1.92 0.83
N ARG A 385 18.40 1.76 -0.49
CA ARG A 385 17.45 2.56 -1.28
C ARG A 385 16.87 1.76 -2.45
N ILE A 386 15.74 2.23 -2.95
CA ILE A 386 15.19 1.79 -4.24
C ILE A 386 15.44 2.89 -5.28
N GLN A 387 16.11 2.51 -6.36
CA GLN A 387 16.41 3.38 -7.49
C GLN A 387 15.44 3.11 -8.63
N ARG A 388 15.02 4.16 -9.34
CA ARG A 388 14.26 4.07 -10.60
C ARG A 388 15.03 4.73 -11.73
N ILE A 389 15.24 4.02 -12.83
CA ILE A 389 15.80 4.57 -14.08
C ILE A 389 14.76 4.59 -15.19
N THR A 390 14.98 5.44 -16.20
CA THR A 390 14.21 5.42 -17.45
C THR A 390 15.01 4.66 -18.50
N LEU A 391 14.47 3.56 -19.02
CA LEU A 391 15.12 2.75 -20.04
C LEU A 391 15.21 3.55 -21.36
N GLY A 392 16.39 3.51 -22.00
CA GLY A 392 16.68 4.31 -23.20
C GLY A 392 16.86 5.81 -22.94
N GLY A 393 16.73 6.26 -21.69
CA GLY A 393 16.91 7.65 -21.25
C GLY A 393 18.24 7.89 -20.55
N SER A 394 18.26 8.86 -19.63
CA SER A 394 19.42 9.16 -18.79
C SER A 394 19.82 7.97 -17.91
N THR A 395 21.12 7.75 -17.73
CA THR A 395 21.67 6.74 -16.82
C THR A 395 21.58 7.15 -15.34
N ASN A 396 21.15 8.38 -15.04
CA ASN A 396 20.88 8.82 -13.69
C ASN A 396 19.58 8.20 -13.17
N ALA A 397 19.67 7.54 -12.02
CA ALA A 397 18.51 7.03 -11.32
C ALA A 397 17.95 8.04 -10.32
N THR A 398 16.65 7.93 -10.06
CA THR A 398 15.93 8.67 -9.02
C THR A 398 15.70 7.75 -7.83
N THR A 399 16.06 8.19 -6.62
CA THR A 399 15.66 7.48 -5.38
C THR A 399 14.16 7.61 -5.18
N VAL A 400 13.44 6.49 -5.11
CA VAL A 400 11.98 6.45 -4.95
C VAL A 400 11.51 5.90 -3.61
N ALA A 401 12.41 5.27 -2.84
CA ALA A 401 12.20 4.86 -1.46
C ALA A 401 13.55 4.69 -0.74
N GLY A 402 13.59 4.94 0.56
CA GLY A 402 14.82 4.88 1.36
C GLY A 402 15.82 5.99 1.02
N GLY A 403 17.12 5.70 1.11
CA GLY A 403 18.20 6.65 0.80
C GLY A 403 18.54 7.64 1.92
N ASN A 404 17.93 7.50 3.10
CA ASN A 404 18.20 8.31 4.29
C ASN A 404 19.14 7.61 5.29
N GLY A 405 20.11 6.86 4.75
CA GLY A 405 20.98 5.96 5.51
C GLY A 405 20.32 4.63 5.89
N GLN A 406 21.14 3.71 6.40
CA GLN A 406 20.69 2.42 6.93
C GLN A 406 19.92 2.62 8.23
N GLY A 407 18.75 1.99 8.38
CA GLY A 407 18.00 2.01 9.63
C GLY A 407 16.58 1.48 9.50
N SER A 408 15.82 1.54 10.59
CA SER A 408 14.46 1.00 10.70
C SER A 408 13.37 2.07 10.73
N SER A 409 13.71 3.36 10.72
CA SER A 409 12.69 4.41 10.66
C SER A 409 11.85 4.33 9.37
N ASN A 410 10.71 5.02 9.35
CA ASN A 410 9.82 5.02 8.19
C ASN A 410 10.40 5.72 6.94
N MET A 411 11.55 6.39 7.05
CA MET A 411 12.26 6.99 5.91
C MET A 411 13.48 6.17 5.48
N GLN A 412 13.79 5.10 6.21
CA GLN A 412 15.00 4.30 6.05
C GLN A 412 14.66 2.87 5.64
N LEU A 413 15.63 2.24 4.99
CA LEU A 413 15.66 0.82 4.69
C LEU A 413 16.96 0.25 5.25
N ASN A 414 17.03 -1.08 5.34
CA ASN A 414 18.22 -1.81 5.73
C ASN A 414 18.35 -3.05 4.84
N ASN A 415 19.29 -2.99 3.89
CA ASN A 415 19.54 -4.06 2.92
C ASN A 415 18.28 -4.54 2.17
N PRO A 416 17.56 -3.64 1.46
CA PRO A 416 16.36 -4.04 0.72
C PRO A 416 16.73 -5.04 -0.39
N ARG A 417 16.13 -6.23 -0.38
CA ARG A 417 16.48 -7.32 -1.30
C ARG A 417 15.65 -7.38 -2.55
N SER A 418 14.38 -6.98 -2.47
CA SER A 418 13.43 -7.08 -3.56
C SER A 418 12.48 -5.89 -3.57
N VAL A 419 12.03 -5.53 -4.77
CA VAL A 419 11.08 -4.47 -5.04
C VAL A 419 9.99 -4.99 -5.97
N TYR A 420 8.74 -4.67 -5.67
CA TYR A 420 7.59 -4.91 -6.53
C TYR A 420 6.77 -3.64 -6.62
N VAL A 421 6.37 -3.22 -7.83
CA VAL A 421 5.51 -2.05 -8.01
C VAL A 421 4.11 -2.51 -8.38
N SER A 422 3.11 -2.06 -7.63
CA SER A 422 1.70 -2.33 -7.92
C SER A 422 1.33 -1.74 -9.27
N LYS A 423 0.82 -2.58 -10.17
CA LYS A 423 0.33 -2.21 -11.50
C LYS A 423 -0.94 -1.36 -11.43
N THR A 424 -1.71 -1.47 -10.35
CA THR A 424 -2.95 -0.70 -10.17
C THR A 424 -2.73 0.65 -9.52
N THR A 425 -1.83 0.74 -8.52
CA THR A 425 -1.65 1.96 -7.71
C THR A 425 -0.30 2.64 -7.88
N GLY A 426 0.68 1.98 -8.49
CA GLY A 426 2.08 2.42 -8.53
C GLY A 426 2.80 2.34 -7.18
N ALA A 427 2.16 1.81 -6.13
CA ALA A 427 2.79 1.68 -4.82
C ALA A 427 3.94 0.66 -4.86
N ILE A 428 5.03 0.99 -4.16
CA ILE A 428 6.27 0.21 -4.14
C ILE A 428 6.29 -0.64 -2.87
N TYR A 429 6.32 -1.96 -3.04
CA TYR A 429 6.46 -2.95 -1.97
C TYR A 429 7.91 -3.42 -1.94
N ILE A 430 8.50 -3.45 -0.75
CA ILE A 430 9.94 -3.69 -0.57
C ILE A 430 10.14 -4.74 0.51
N ALA A 431 10.88 -5.79 0.19
CA ALA A 431 11.41 -6.72 1.17
C ALA A 431 12.62 -6.06 1.86
N ASP A 432 12.38 -5.46 3.02
CA ASP A 432 13.35 -4.73 3.83
C ASP A 432 14.04 -5.71 4.78
N GLU A 433 14.86 -6.60 4.18
CA GLU A 433 15.40 -7.82 4.80
C GLU A 433 16.04 -7.56 6.17
N GLY A 434 16.96 -6.58 6.24
CA GLY A 434 17.70 -6.28 7.47
C GLY A 434 16.83 -5.72 8.60
N ASN A 435 15.57 -5.37 8.31
CA ASN A 435 14.58 -4.94 9.30
C ASN A 435 13.47 -5.99 9.54
N TYR A 436 13.54 -7.17 8.92
CA TYR A 436 12.58 -8.27 9.04
C TYR A 436 11.14 -7.86 8.74
N ARG A 437 10.96 -7.03 7.71
CA ARG A 437 9.65 -6.47 7.35
C ARG A 437 9.48 -6.29 5.85
N VAL A 438 8.22 -6.10 5.45
CA VAL A 438 7.87 -5.56 4.14
C VAL A 438 7.31 -4.16 4.34
N THR A 439 7.80 -3.20 3.55
CA THR A 439 7.29 -1.82 3.55
C THR A 439 6.56 -1.50 2.24
N LYS A 440 5.54 -0.65 2.33
CA LYS A 440 4.81 -0.06 1.19
C LYS A 440 5.07 1.44 1.15
N TRP A 441 5.41 1.95 -0.03
CA TRP A 441 5.62 3.36 -0.30
C TRP A 441 4.67 3.81 -1.41
N ALA A 442 3.85 4.83 -1.15
CA ALA A 442 3.03 5.42 -2.20
C ALA A 442 3.90 6.18 -3.21
N VAL A 443 3.40 6.40 -4.42
CA VAL A 443 4.11 7.18 -5.44
C VAL A 443 4.44 8.58 -4.90
N GLY A 444 5.73 8.93 -4.91
CA GLY A 444 6.22 10.23 -4.41
C GLY A 444 6.28 10.36 -2.88
N ALA A 445 5.99 9.30 -2.13
CA ALA A 445 6.07 9.33 -0.68
C ALA A 445 7.53 9.46 -0.19
N THR A 446 7.73 10.27 0.85
CA THR A 446 9.03 10.37 1.55
C THR A 446 9.15 9.40 2.72
N LYS A 447 8.05 8.71 3.05
CA LYS A 447 7.95 7.73 4.15
C LYS A 447 7.22 6.47 3.68
N GLY A 448 7.72 5.32 4.08
CA GLY A 448 7.07 4.02 3.95
C GLY A 448 6.19 3.68 5.14
N VAL A 449 5.31 2.71 4.94
CA VAL A 449 4.50 2.08 5.98
C VAL A 449 4.88 0.60 6.01
N THR A 450 5.22 0.08 7.20
CA THR A 450 5.37 -1.37 7.39
C THR A 450 4.01 -2.02 7.18
N VAL A 451 3.92 -2.90 6.18
CA VAL A 451 2.68 -3.65 5.89
C VAL A 451 2.69 -4.99 6.62
N VAL A 452 3.84 -5.66 6.72
CA VAL A 452 3.96 -6.91 7.46
C VAL A 452 5.37 -7.07 8.01
N GLY A 453 5.50 -7.89 9.05
CA GLY A 453 6.73 -8.00 9.82
C GLY A 453 6.81 -6.93 10.87
N VAL A 454 7.90 -6.98 11.63
CA VAL A 454 8.03 -6.22 12.86
C VAL A 454 9.47 -5.71 12.95
N ASP A 455 9.63 -4.39 12.93
CA ASP A 455 10.94 -3.73 12.81
C ASP A 455 11.98 -4.31 13.79
N GLY A 456 13.05 -4.87 13.23
CA GLY A 456 14.19 -5.41 13.97
C GLY A 456 13.91 -6.70 14.73
N GLN A 457 12.74 -7.33 14.53
CA GLN A 457 12.33 -8.53 15.22
C GLN A 457 12.17 -9.70 14.25
N ALA A 458 13.21 -10.54 14.19
CA ALA A 458 13.13 -11.83 13.54
C ALA A 458 12.20 -12.79 14.30
N GLY A 459 11.62 -13.77 13.61
CA GLY A 459 10.89 -14.86 14.24
C GLY A 459 10.13 -15.73 13.25
N SER A 460 9.53 -16.81 13.75
CA SER A 460 8.81 -17.82 12.96
C SER A 460 7.28 -17.78 13.13
N SER A 461 6.76 -16.88 13.98
CA SER A 461 5.33 -16.63 14.09
C SER A 461 4.73 -16.15 12.75
N PRO A 462 3.42 -16.32 12.49
CA PRO A 462 2.79 -15.95 11.21
C PRO A 462 2.89 -14.47 10.78
N MET A 463 3.33 -13.60 11.69
CA MET A 463 3.51 -12.16 11.43
C MET A 463 4.99 -11.73 11.54
N LEU A 464 5.91 -12.67 11.75
CA LEU A 464 7.34 -12.44 11.81
C LEU A 464 8.03 -13.17 10.65
N PHE A 465 9.20 -12.67 10.29
CA PHE A 465 10.05 -13.24 9.26
C PHE A 465 11.42 -13.59 9.83
N GLY A 466 12.05 -14.61 9.28
CA GLY A 466 13.47 -14.84 9.31
C GLY A 466 13.98 -14.59 7.89
N ASP A 467 14.46 -13.38 7.65
CA ASP A 467 14.95 -12.86 6.37
C ASP A 467 13.90 -12.87 5.23
N PRO A 468 13.06 -11.82 5.13
CA PRO A 468 12.20 -11.66 3.97
C PRO A 468 13.05 -11.28 2.76
N THR A 469 13.22 -12.20 1.81
CA THR A 469 14.13 -12.03 0.66
C THR A 469 13.43 -11.52 -0.60
N TYR A 470 12.15 -11.84 -0.77
CA TYR A 470 11.42 -11.49 -1.98
C TYR A 470 9.95 -11.18 -1.69
N VAL A 471 9.40 -10.24 -2.45
CA VAL A 471 8.00 -9.80 -2.33
C VAL A 471 7.35 -9.68 -3.69
N ILE A 472 6.13 -10.20 -3.84
CA ILE A 472 5.29 -10.01 -5.04
C ILE A 472 3.82 -9.89 -4.67
N LEU A 473 3.02 -9.33 -5.57
CA LEU A 473 1.56 -9.38 -5.51
C LEU A 473 1.01 -10.44 -6.48
N ASN A 474 -0.16 -11.01 -6.16
CA ASN A 474 -0.93 -11.76 -7.15
C ASN A 474 -1.47 -10.86 -8.27
N LEU A 475 -2.01 -11.49 -9.32
CA LEU A 475 -2.42 -10.79 -10.54
C LEU A 475 -3.50 -9.71 -10.32
N ASN A 476 -4.40 -9.91 -9.35
CA ASN A 476 -5.44 -8.94 -8.98
C ASN A 476 -5.03 -8.03 -7.80
N GLU A 477 -3.79 -8.14 -7.32
CA GLU A 477 -3.21 -7.33 -6.25
C GLU A 477 -3.99 -7.33 -4.92
N THR A 478 -4.64 -8.46 -4.62
CA THR A 478 -5.37 -8.69 -3.36
C THR A 478 -4.55 -9.42 -2.30
N LEU A 479 -3.48 -10.11 -2.73
CA LEU A 479 -2.59 -10.88 -1.86
C LEU A 479 -1.14 -10.46 -2.07
N LEU A 480 -0.44 -10.26 -0.96
CA LEU A 480 1.00 -10.06 -0.88
C LEU A 480 1.67 -11.39 -0.53
N TYR A 481 2.65 -11.82 -1.31
CA TYR A 481 3.45 -13.00 -1.06
C TYR A 481 4.86 -12.59 -0.65
N VAL A 482 5.38 -13.23 0.41
CA VAL A 482 6.71 -12.95 0.96
C VAL A 482 7.46 -14.26 1.14
N SER A 483 8.66 -14.33 0.57
CA SER A 483 9.57 -15.44 0.81
C SER A 483 10.27 -15.26 2.15
N ASP A 484 10.07 -16.21 3.06
CA ASP A 484 10.56 -16.18 4.44
C ASP A 484 11.71 -17.19 4.55
N TYR A 485 12.92 -16.73 4.20
CA TYR A 485 14.04 -17.57 3.79
C TYR A 485 14.52 -18.51 4.90
N VAL A 486 14.75 -17.99 6.11
CA VAL A 486 15.21 -18.78 7.27
C VAL A 486 14.09 -19.67 7.82
N ASN A 487 12.83 -19.27 7.66
CA ASN A 487 11.70 -20.10 8.08
C ASN A 487 11.24 -21.06 6.96
N HIS A 488 12.01 -21.24 5.88
CA HIS A 488 11.77 -22.24 4.85
C HIS A 488 10.31 -22.29 4.34
N ARG A 489 9.67 -21.12 4.16
CA ARG A 489 8.26 -21.03 3.76
C ARG A 489 7.98 -19.79 2.92
N VAL A 490 6.85 -19.78 2.25
CA VAL A 490 6.26 -18.59 1.63
C VAL A 490 4.95 -18.27 2.33
N GLN A 491 4.80 -17.02 2.77
CA GLN A 491 3.60 -16.54 3.43
C GLN A 491 2.81 -15.61 2.51
N SER A 492 1.49 -15.69 2.59
CA SER A 492 0.56 -14.77 1.91
C SER A 492 -0.20 -13.92 2.91
N PHE A 493 -0.49 -12.67 2.54
CA PHE A 493 -1.20 -11.71 3.37
C PHE A 493 -2.25 -10.97 2.54
N LYS A 494 -3.47 -10.90 3.05
CA LYS A 494 -4.58 -10.21 2.38
C LYS A 494 -4.48 -8.69 2.53
N LEU A 495 -4.27 -8.00 1.41
CA LEU A 495 -4.32 -6.55 1.35
C LEU A 495 -5.78 -6.11 1.53
N ILE A 496 -5.99 -5.16 2.45
CA ILE A 496 -7.31 -4.58 2.79
C ILE A 496 -7.42 -3.20 2.15
#